data_AF-A0A1Q7AVV0-F1
#
_entry.id   AF-A0A1Q7AVV0-F1
#
_cell.length_a   1.000
_cell.length_b   1.000
_cell.length_c   1.000
_cell.angle_alpha   90.00
_cell.angle_beta   90.00
_cell.angle_gamma   90.00
#
_symmetry.space_group_name_H-M   'P 1'
#
loop_
_entity.id
_entity.type
_entity.pdbx_description
1 polymer ?
#
loop_
_entity_poly.entity_id
_entity_poly.type
_entity_poly.pdbx_seq_one_letter_code
_entity_poly.pdbx_strand_id
1 'polypeptide(L)'
;YKEFHELADPIYENFPLDDREPEFQKLYQYLFGHWGFAEIIRETFDEFPELRDRIGITLVRGVLKEDQESVDLMRKWGTIEEDLAKKFEAKGQKGIGIKLLPRRFYDPALARFCRHELYHIKDMLDPAFLYDPDIKVGNSPGEESLILARYRVLWCLSIDSRLTRIGKEPVLPKEQRFHEFSTWYRKIPGTQLVSVFEGLWSTEFFTHPELIDMATDTLKIMDRAIEIDGTEIPERKKVMLLPGFPCPLCGFPTYHWVENLNEDV
;
A
#
# COMPACT_ATOMS: atom_id res chain seq x y z
N TYR A 1 10.85 -10.00 -28.37
CA TYR A 1 11.80 -11.14 -28.28
C TYR A 1 13.01 -10.92 -29.19
N LYS A 2 12.85 -10.82 -30.53
CA LYS A 2 13.97 -10.57 -31.46
C LYS A 2 14.73 -9.27 -31.17
N GLU A 3 14.00 -8.17 -31.01
CA GLU A 3 14.56 -6.84 -30.71
C GLU A 3 15.39 -6.82 -29.41
N PHE A 4 14.92 -7.51 -28.37
CA PHE A 4 15.65 -7.60 -27.10
C PHE A 4 17.04 -8.21 -27.30
N HIS A 5 17.12 -9.34 -28.02
CA HIS A 5 18.39 -10.01 -28.29
C HIS A 5 19.30 -9.17 -29.19
N GLU A 6 18.75 -8.52 -30.22
CA GLU A 6 19.50 -7.60 -31.09
C GLU A 6 20.20 -6.48 -30.30
N LEU A 7 19.64 -6.06 -29.16
CA LEU A 7 20.22 -5.03 -28.30
C LEU A 7 21.05 -5.59 -27.12
N ALA A 8 20.70 -6.77 -26.62
CA ALA A 8 21.36 -7.41 -25.48
C ALA A 8 22.64 -8.16 -25.86
N ASP A 9 22.67 -8.84 -27.01
CA ASP A 9 23.81 -9.64 -27.46
C ASP A 9 25.10 -8.79 -27.58
N PRO A 10 25.06 -7.54 -28.11
CA PRO A 10 26.22 -6.66 -28.11
C PRO A 10 26.79 -6.35 -26.73
N ILE A 11 26.00 -6.40 -25.65
CA ILE A 11 26.49 -6.17 -24.28
C ILE A 11 27.38 -7.33 -23.86
N TYR A 12 27.00 -8.57 -24.20
CA TYR A 12 27.83 -9.74 -23.93
C TYR A 12 29.15 -9.74 -24.72
N GLU A 13 29.11 -9.25 -25.96
CA GLU A 13 30.27 -9.26 -26.87
C GLU A 13 31.27 -8.13 -26.59
N ASN A 14 30.78 -6.93 -26.25
CA ASN A 14 31.61 -5.72 -26.22
C ASN A 14 32.03 -5.28 -24.81
N PHE A 15 31.42 -5.82 -23.75
CA PHE A 15 31.71 -5.41 -22.38
C PHE A 15 32.28 -6.57 -21.53
N PRO A 16 33.34 -6.31 -20.73
CA PRO A 16 33.81 -7.23 -19.69
C PRO A 16 32.71 -7.56 -18.68
N LEU A 17 32.82 -8.71 -18.00
CA LEU A 17 31.79 -9.20 -17.08
C LEU A 17 31.38 -8.16 -16.03
N ASP A 18 32.33 -7.44 -15.45
CA ASP A 18 32.10 -6.46 -14.38
C ASP A 18 31.35 -5.21 -14.88
N ASP A 19 31.44 -4.90 -16.18
CA ASP A 19 30.82 -3.72 -16.80
C ASP A 19 29.47 -4.01 -17.44
N ARG A 20 29.07 -5.29 -17.54
CA ARG A 20 27.80 -5.67 -18.21
C ARG A 20 26.57 -5.21 -17.45
N GLU A 21 26.58 -5.30 -16.12
CA GLU A 21 25.40 -4.97 -15.30
C GLU A 21 24.94 -3.51 -15.49
N PRO A 22 25.81 -2.49 -15.40
CA PRO A 22 25.45 -1.11 -15.74
C PRO A 22 24.90 -0.93 -17.17
N GLU A 23 25.43 -1.65 -18.16
CA GLU A 23 24.94 -1.57 -19.54
C GLU A 23 23.57 -2.23 -19.71
N PHE A 24 23.33 -3.36 -19.04
CA PHE A 24 22.00 -3.96 -19.00
C PHE A 24 20.98 -3.05 -18.35
N GLN A 25 21.34 -2.33 -17.28
CA GLN A 25 20.45 -1.36 -16.65
C GLN A 25 20.06 -0.23 -17.61
N LYS A 26 21.02 0.32 -18.38
CA LYS A 26 20.73 1.32 -19.41
C LYS A 26 19.82 0.76 -20.51
N LEU A 27 20.08 -0.47 -20.96
CA LEU A 27 19.24 -1.15 -21.96
C LEU A 27 17.81 -1.36 -21.45
N TYR A 28 17.65 -1.87 -20.22
CA TYR A 28 16.33 -2.08 -19.62
C TYR A 28 15.58 -0.76 -19.45
N GLN A 29 16.25 0.31 -19.03
CA GLN A 29 15.65 1.63 -18.94
C GLN A 29 15.19 2.14 -20.31
N TYR A 30 16.02 1.98 -21.35
CA TYR A 30 15.66 2.33 -22.71
C TYR A 30 14.44 1.54 -23.20
N LEU A 31 14.46 0.21 -23.08
CA LEU A 31 13.38 -0.66 -23.52
C LEU A 31 12.08 -0.42 -22.75
N PHE A 32 12.16 -0.15 -21.45
CA PHE A 32 10.99 0.15 -20.63
C PHE A 32 10.25 1.39 -21.13
N GLY A 33 10.97 2.43 -21.56
CA GLY A 33 10.38 3.59 -22.22
C GLY A 33 9.96 3.31 -23.66
N HIS A 34 10.82 2.62 -24.43
CA HIS A 34 10.55 2.33 -25.84
C HIS A 34 9.28 1.49 -26.05
N TRP A 35 9.03 0.55 -25.15
CA TRP A 35 7.84 -0.32 -25.20
C TRP A 35 6.59 0.29 -24.56
N GLY A 36 6.63 1.56 -24.12
CA GLY A 36 5.45 2.24 -23.62
C GLY A 36 5.12 1.98 -22.14
N PHE A 37 5.94 1.24 -21.40
CA PHE A 37 5.63 0.90 -20.00
C PHE A 37 5.78 2.10 -19.06
N ALA A 38 6.68 3.02 -19.38
CA ALA A 38 6.85 4.26 -18.63
C ALA A 38 5.62 5.16 -18.75
N GLU A 39 4.97 5.17 -19.93
CA GLU A 39 3.82 6.00 -20.26
C GLU A 39 2.61 5.63 -19.39
N ILE A 40 2.36 4.33 -19.17
CA ILE A 40 1.24 3.86 -18.31
C ILE A 40 1.34 4.44 -16.90
N ILE A 41 2.55 4.47 -16.34
CA ILE A 41 2.80 5.06 -15.02
C ILE A 41 2.68 6.58 -15.09
N ARG A 42 3.31 7.20 -16.11
CA ARG A 42 3.33 8.66 -16.30
C ARG A 42 1.92 9.24 -16.43
N GLU A 43 1.03 8.60 -17.18
CA GLU A 43 -0.37 9.01 -17.33
C GLU A 43 -1.12 9.04 -15.99
N THR A 44 -0.76 8.16 -15.05
CA THR A 44 -1.39 8.19 -13.72
C THR A 44 -0.97 9.43 -12.92
N PHE A 45 0.25 9.94 -13.11
CA PHE A 45 0.70 11.19 -12.49
C PHE A 45 -0.05 12.44 -13.00
N ASP A 46 -0.68 12.36 -14.17
CA ASP A 46 -1.48 13.46 -14.71
C ASP A 46 -2.71 13.74 -13.82
N GLU A 47 -3.15 12.74 -13.05
CA GLU A 47 -4.21 12.87 -12.06
C GLU A 47 -3.75 13.56 -10.76
N PHE A 48 -2.44 13.75 -10.57
CA PHE A 48 -1.84 14.37 -9.39
C PHE A 48 -0.86 15.51 -9.77
N PRO A 49 -1.33 16.63 -10.35
CA PRO A 49 -0.46 17.72 -10.76
C PRO A 49 0.44 18.24 -9.64
N GLU A 50 -0.05 18.27 -8.40
CA GLU A 50 0.68 18.69 -7.21
C GLU A 50 1.89 17.81 -6.88
N LEU A 51 1.92 16.56 -7.38
CA LEU A 51 3.05 15.66 -7.18
C LEU A 51 4.19 15.93 -8.18
N ARG A 52 3.91 16.51 -9.35
CA ARG A 52 4.91 16.73 -10.42
C ARG A 52 6.03 17.65 -9.99
N ASP A 53 5.72 18.70 -9.24
CA ASP A 53 6.74 19.65 -8.78
C ASP A 53 7.50 19.13 -7.56
N ARG A 54 6.97 18.09 -6.89
CA ARG A 54 7.49 17.54 -5.64
C ARG A 54 8.28 16.26 -5.83
N ILE A 55 8.07 15.56 -6.94
CA ILE A 55 8.74 14.30 -7.26
C ILE A 55 9.67 14.52 -8.44
N GLY A 56 10.96 14.33 -8.20
CA GLY A 56 11.99 14.50 -9.23
C GLY A 56 12.22 13.24 -10.05
N ILE A 57 12.01 12.07 -9.44
CA ILE A 57 12.31 10.77 -10.05
C ILE A 57 11.41 9.67 -9.51
N THR A 58 11.07 8.74 -10.40
CA THR A 58 10.34 7.53 -10.12
C THR A 58 11.19 6.34 -10.57
N LEU A 59 11.53 5.45 -9.64
CA LEU A 59 12.21 4.20 -9.95
C LEU A 59 11.19 3.06 -9.94
N VAL A 60 11.20 2.22 -10.98
CA VAL A 60 10.30 1.08 -11.08
C VAL A 60 11.10 -0.20 -10.92
N ARG A 61 10.68 -1.07 -9.99
CA ARG A 61 11.36 -2.34 -9.71
C ARG A 61 10.37 -3.50 -9.76
N GLY A 62 10.80 -4.59 -10.40
CA GLY A 62 10.09 -5.86 -10.38
C GLY A 62 10.10 -6.52 -9.01
N VAL A 63 8.95 -7.03 -8.56
CA VAL A 63 8.84 -7.94 -7.41
C VAL A 63 8.34 -9.31 -7.83
N LEU A 64 8.35 -10.28 -6.91
CA LEU A 64 7.99 -11.68 -7.19
C LEU A 64 6.60 -12.05 -6.69
N LYS A 65 6.02 -11.29 -5.74
CA LYS A 65 4.72 -11.57 -5.13
C LYS A 65 3.87 -10.32 -5.01
N GLU A 66 2.55 -10.49 -4.95
CA GLU A 66 1.58 -9.38 -4.84
C GLU A 66 1.72 -8.61 -3.52
N ASP A 67 2.05 -9.28 -2.42
CA ASP A 67 2.26 -8.68 -1.10
C ASP A 67 3.54 -7.82 -1.01
N GLN A 68 4.37 -7.84 -2.05
CA GLN A 68 5.57 -7.01 -2.18
C GLN A 68 5.33 -5.75 -3.04
N GLU A 69 4.19 -5.64 -3.71
CA GLU A 69 3.83 -4.47 -4.50
C GLU A 69 3.56 -3.28 -3.57
N SER A 70 4.13 -2.12 -3.89
CA SER A 70 4.03 -0.91 -3.06
C SER A 70 4.63 0.29 -3.78
N VAL A 71 4.22 1.49 -3.39
CA VAL A 71 4.95 2.73 -3.70
C VAL A 71 5.37 3.41 -2.42
N ASP A 72 6.62 3.86 -2.36
CA ASP A 72 7.19 4.49 -1.17
C ASP A 72 8.11 5.65 -1.53
N LEU A 73 8.28 6.59 -0.59
CA LEU A 73 9.28 7.63 -0.66
C LEU A 73 10.67 7.02 -0.52
N MET A 74 11.57 7.37 -1.44
CA MET A 74 12.94 6.88 -1.37
C MET A 74 13.68 7.54 -0.20
N ARG A 75 14.13 6.71 0.75
CA ARG A 75 15.00 7.12 1.86
C ARG A 75 16.48 6.83 1.60
N LYS A 76 16.76 5.89 0.68
CA LYS A 76 18.10 5.50 0.28
C LYS A 76 18.15 5.38 -1.24
N TRP A 77 19.25 5.84 -1.81
CA TRP A 77 19.51 5.81 -3.23
C TRP A 77 20.52 4.72 -3.54
N GLY A 78 20.38 4.08 -4.71
CA GLY A 78 21.45 3.23 -5.24
C GLY A 78 22.62 4.08 -5.70
N THR A 79 23.78 3.47 -5.90
CA THR A 79 25.02 4.15 -6.28
C THR A 79 24.90 4.94 -7.59
N ILE A 80 24.09 4.48 -8.54
CA ILE A 80 23.88 5.14 -9.84
C ILE A 80 22.93 6.33 -9.67
N GLU A 81 21.96 6.21 -8.78
CA GLU A 81 20.93 7.22 -8.56
C GLU A 81 21.34 8.31 -7.57
N GLU A 82 22.41 8.12 -6.78
CA GLU A 82 22.87 9.09 -5.77
C GLU A 82 23.13 10.49 -6.34
N ASP A 83 23.80 10.59 -7.49
CA ASP A 83 24.12 11.91 -8.06
C ASP A 83 22.90 12.58 -8.71
N LEU A 84 21.96 11.78 -9.19
CA LEU A 84 20.70 12.27 -9.72
C LEU A 84 19.76 12.69 -8.57
N ALA A 85 19.75 11.93 -7.49
CA ALA A 85 19.05 12.22 -6.24
C ALA A 85 19.49 13.55 -5.64
N LYS A 86 20.79 13.80 -5.50
CA LYS A 86 21.33 15.07 -5.01
C LYS A 86 20.80 16.27 -5.80
N LYS A 87 20.65 16.14 -7.13
CA LYS A 87 20.10 17.21 -7.98
C LYS A 87 18.62 17.48 -7.70
N PHE A 88 17.84 16.45 -7.39
CA PHE A 88 16.43 16.60 -7.05
C PHE A 88 16.23 17.09 -5.62
N GLU A 89 16.99 16.55 -4.67
CA GLU A 89 16.97 16.98 -3.27
C GLU A 89 17.39 18.45 -3.11
N ALA A 90 18.36 18.92 -3.91
CA ALA A 90 18.75 20.33 -3.95
C ALA A 90 17.60 21.27 -4.41
N LYS A 91 16.62 20.73 -5.13
CA LYS A 91 15.39 21.43 -5.54
C LYS A 91 14.22 21.20 -4.58
N GLY A 92 14.45 20.50 -3.45
CA GLY A 92 13.41 20.10 -2.51
C GLY A 92 12.51 18.96 -2.99
N GLN A 93 12.86 18.31 -4.10
CA GLN A 93 12.09 17.22 -4.68
C GLN A 93 12.48 15.87 -4.05
N LYS A 94 11.55 14.91 -4.09
CA LYS A 94 11.72 13.55 -3.57
C LYS A 94 11.79 12.54 -4.70
N GLY A 95 12.40 11.39 -4.40
CA GLY A 95 12.26 10.19 -5.23
C GLY A 95 11.15 9.30 -4.72
N ILE A 96 10.52 8.57 -5.62
CA ILE A 96 9.64 7.47 -5.25
C ILE A 96 10.09 6.16 -5.89
N GLY A 97 9.90 5.06 -5.16
CA GLY A 97 10.13 3.72 -5.65
C GLY A 97 8.80 3.00 -5.84
N ILE A 98 8.51 2.54 -7.05
CA ILE A 98 7.35 1.72 -7.40
C ILE A 98 7.80 0.27 -7.53
N LYS A 99 7.25 -0.61 -6.69
CA LYS A 99 7.46 -2.06 -6.73
C LYS A 99 6.23 -2.71 -7.34
N LEU A 100 6.42 -3.43 -8.44
CA LEU A 100 5.33 -4.05 -9.22
C LEU A 100 5.69 -5.45 -9.67
N LEU A 101 4.71 -6.34 -9.72
CA LEU A 101 4.84 -7.57 -10.47
C LEU A 101 4.92 -7.22 -11.98
N PRO A 102 5.89 -7.75 -12.74
CA PRO A 102 6.01 -7.45 -14.17
C PRO A 102 4.73 -7.72 -14.97
N ARG A 103 3.93 -8.72 -14.57
CA ARG A 103 2.67 -9.05 -15.24
C ARG A 103 1.60 -7.95 -15.14
N ARG A 104 1.73 -6.99 -14.21
CA ARG A 104 0.78 -5.87 -14.07
C ARG A 104 0.76 -4.96 -15.29
N PHE A 105 1.85 -4.88 -16.06
CA PHE A 105 1.87 -4.08 -17.28
C PHE A 105 0.94 -4.60 -18.38
N TYR A 106 0.37 -5.80 -18.21
CA TYR A 106 -0.68 -6.36 -19.06
C TYR A 106 -2.08 -6.30 -18.41
N ASP A 107 -2.17 -5.83 -17.17
CA ASP A 107 -3.40 -5.70 -16.41
C ASP A 107 -3.96 -4.28 -16.60
N PRO A 108 -5.16 -4.11 -17.19
CA PRO A 108 -5.77 -2.79 -17.34
C PRO A 108 -6.05 -2.11 -15.99
N ALA A 109 -6.06 -2.84 -14.88
CA ALA A 109 -6.18 -2.28 -13.54
C ALA A 109 -4.90 -1.63 -13.00
N LEU A 110 -3.76 -1.65 -13.73
CA LEU A 110 -2.52 -1.03 -13.26
C LEU A 110 -2.67 0.46 -12.95
N ALA A 111 -3.36 1.23 -13.80
CA ALA A 111 -3.62 2.64 -13.53
C ALA A 111 -4.41 2.85 -12.23
N ARG A 112 -5.33 1.94 -11.91
CA ARG A 112 -6.10 1.95 -10.65
C ARG A 112 -5.21 1.67 -9.44
N PHE A 113 -4.32 0.70 -9.55
CA PHE A 113 -3.30 0.43 -8.52
C PHE A 113 -2.40 1.65 -8.32
N CYS A 114 -1.78 2.16 -9.39
CA CYS A 114 -0.90 3.32 -9.32
C CYS A 114 -1.62 4.54 -8.71
N ARG A 115 -2.90 4.77 -9.02
CA ARG A 115 -3.67 5.88 -8.44
C ARG A 115 -3.82 5.75 -6.93
N HIS A 116 -4.15 4.55 -6.44
CA HIS A 116 -4.24 4.28 -4.99
C HIS A 116 -2.90 4.52 -4.31
N GLU A 117 -1.82 4.01 -4.91
CA GLU A 117 -0.48 4.16 -4.36
C GLU A 117 0.04 5.60 -4.40
N LEU A 118 -0.27 6.37 -5.44
CA LEU A 118 0.05 7.80 -5.50
C LEU A 118 -0.72 8.63 -4.47
N TYR A 119 -1.90 8.17 -4.02
CA TYR A 119 -2.59 8.80 -2.89
C TYR A 119 -1.83 8.63 -1.58
N HIS A 120 -1.17 7.48 -1.34
CA HIS A 120 -0.26 7.33 -0.21
C HIS A 120 0.87 8.35 -0.29
N ILE A 121 1.49 8.51 -1.46
CA ILE A 121 2.55 9.50 -1.67
C ILE A 121 2.05 10.93 -1.49
N LYS A 122 0.85 11.24 -1.98
CA LYS A 122 0.19 12.54 -1.78
C LYS A 122 0.04 12.84 -0.29
N ASP A 123 -0.47 11.87 0.48
CA ASP A 123 -0.60 12.00 1.93
C ASP A 123 0.75 12.18 2.60
N MET A 124 1.74 11.31 2.32
CA MET A 124 3.09 11.37 2.92
C MET A 124 3.77 12.72 2.68
N LEU A 125 3.46 13.36 1.56
CA LEU A 125 4.01 14.65 1.20
C LEU A 125 3.14 15.81 1.73
N ASP A 126 1.87 15.64 2.05
CA ASP A 126 1.04 16.71 2.59
C ASP A 126 1.45 17.06 4.04
N PRO A 127 1.89 18.30 4.33
CA PRO A 127 2.20 18.71 5.70
C PRO A 127 1.02 18.54 6.67
N ALA A 128 -0.23 18.64 6.20
CA ALA A 128 -1.41 18.43 7.03
C ALA A 128 -1.58 16.96 7.45
N PHE A 129 -0.97 16.02 6.72
CA PHE A 129 -1.01 14.59 7.08
C PHE A 129 -0.08 14.26 8.23
N LEU A 130 0.94 15.08 8.51
CA LEU A 130 1.88 14.88 9.62
C LEU A 130 2.61 13.52 9.53
N TYR A 131 3.02 13.12 8.32
CA TYR A 131 3.73 11.88 8.11
C TYR A 131 5.05 11.85 8.89
N ASP A 132 5.27 10.76 9.63
CA ASP A 132 6.47 10.51 10.41
C ASP A 132 7.02 9.13 10.04
N PRO A 133 8.04 9.04 9.18
CA PRO A 133 8.61 7.77 8.75
C PRO A 133 9.39 7.04 9.86
N ASP A 134 9.62 7.69 11.00
CA ASP A 134 10.37 7.16 12.14
C ASP A 134 9.47 6.90 13.36
N ILE A 135 8.14 6.96 13.17
CA ILE A 135 7.17 6.65 14.23
C ILE A 135 7.39 5.24 14.73
N LYS A 136 7.55 5.10 16.04
CA LYS A 136 7.71 3.80 16.70
C LYS A 136 6.37 3.34 17.22
N VAL A 137 6.01 2.10 16.89
CA VAL A 137 4.76 1.48 17.35
C VAL A 137 5.04 0.14 18.01
N GLY A 138 4.27 -0.17 19.05
CA GLY A 138 4.41 -1.41 19.81
C GLY A 138 5.67 -1.47 20.68
N ASN A 139 5.69 -2.43 21.60
CA ASN A 139 6.79 -2.71 22.51
C ASN A 139 7.52 -4.02 22.15
N SER A 140 7.01 -4.74 21.14
CA SER A 140 7.59 -5.99 20.64
C SER A 140 7.37 -6.13 19.13
N PRO A 141 8.19 -6.91 18.40
CA PRO A 141 8.03 -7.10 16.96
C PRO A 141 6.65 -7.63 16.53
N GLY A 142 6.03 -8.46 17.37
CA GLY A 142 4.68 -8.99 17.09
C GLY A 142 3.60 -7.93 17.25
N GLU A 143 3.71 -7.10 18.29
CA GLU A 143 2.80 -5.96 18.51
C GLU A 143 2.95 -4.91 17.41
N GLU A 144 4.20 -4.58 17.05
CA GLU A 144 4.53 -3.69 15.95
C GLU A 144 3.90 -4.18 14.64
N SER A 145 4.09 -5.46 14.30
CA SER A 145 3.52 -6.06 13.09
C SER A 145 1.99 -5.98 13.06
N LEU A 146 1.34 -6.21 14.20
CA LEU A 146 -0.12 -6.12 14.33
C LEU A 146 -0.62 -4.68 14.14
N ILE A 147 0.05 -3.71 14.76
CA ILE A 147 -0.31 -2.29 14.65
C ILE A 147 -0.13 -1.83 13.19
N LEU A 148 0.99 -2.15 12.56
CA LEU A 148 1.26 -1.79 11.16
C LEU A 148 0.26 -2.42 10.20
N ALA A 149 -0.18 -3.66 10.44
CA ALA A 149 -1.21 -4.29 9.64
C ALA A 149 -2.57 -3.57 9.74
N ARG A 150 -2.98 -3.18 10.96
CA ARG A 150 -4.21 -2.38 11.17
C ARG A 150 -4.11 -1.00 10.56
N TYR A 151 -2.97 -0.33 10.74
CA TYR A 151 -2.67 0.96 10.16
C TYR A 151 -2.81 0.94 8.63
N ARG A 152 -2.23 -0.06 7.96
CA ARG A 152 -2.38 -0.27 6.51
C ARG A 152 -3.84 -0.34 6.11
N VAL A 153 -4.66 -1.11 6.84
CA VAL A 153 -6.09 -1.25 6.55
C VAL A 153 -6.83 0.07 6.68
N LEU A 154 -6.58 0.82 7.76
CA LEU A 154 -7.20 2.14 7.98
C LEU A 154 -6.80 3.15 6.90
N TRP A 155 -5.53 3.21 6.54
CA TRP A 155 -5.04 4.15 5.54
C TRP A 155 -5.59 3.82 4.15
N CYS A 156 -5.52 2.55 3.74
CA CYS A 156 -6.08 2.11 2.46
C CYS A 156 -7.60 2.32 2.37
N LEU A 157 -8.33 2.10 3.48
CA LEU A 157 -9.77 2.42 3.57
C LEU A 157 -10.01 3.91 3.32
N SER A 158 -9.24 4.79 3.97
CA SER A 158 -9.34 6.25 3.79
C SER A 158 -9.02 6.71 2.36
N ILE A 159 -8.07 6.07 1.69
CA ILE A 159 -7.76 6.35 0.28
C ILE A 159 -8.91 5.91 -0.62
N ASP A 160 -9.38 4.67 -0.48
CA ASP A 160 -10.44 4.14 -1.35
C ASP A 160 -11.78 4.87 -1.13
N SER A 161 -12.05 5.37 0.07
CA SER A 161 -13.21 6.21 0.31
C SER A 161 -13.10 7.57 -0.38
N ARG A 162 -11.91 8.21 -0.35
CA ARG A 162 -11.64 9.46 -1.08
C ARG A 162 -11.73 9.26 -2.60
N LEU A 163 -11.15 8.19 -3.13
CA LEU A 163 -11.25 7.84 -4.55
C LEU A 163 -12.71 7.68 -4.98
N THR A 164 -13.50 6.94 -4.19
CA THR A 164 -14.94 6.75 -4.44
C THR A 164 -15.69 8.08 -4.46
N ARG A 165 -15.41 9.00 -3.52
CA ARG A 165 -16.05 10.34 -3.47
C ARG A 165 -15.78 11.18 -4.71
N ILE A 166 -14.59 11.07 -5.30
CA ILE A 166 -14.23 11.80 -6.54
C ILE A 166 -14.62 11.03 -7.82
N GLY A 167 -15.43 9.97 -7.71
CA GLY A 167 -15.92 9.20 -8.84
C GLY A 167 -14.85 8.32 -9.51
N LYS A 168 -13.75 8.01 -8.81
CA LYS A 168 -12.71 7.09 -9.29
C LYS A 168 -12.92 5.71 -8.70
N GLU A 169 -12.66 4.69 -9.50
CA GLU A 169 -12.74 3.31 -9.04
C GLU A 169 -11.61 3.03 -8.03
N PRO A 170 -11.91 2.59 -6.79
CA PRO A 170 -10.91 2.21 -5.80
C PRO A 170 -10.29 0.84 -6.11
N VAL A 171 -9.14 0.52 -5.49
CA VAL A 171 -8.51 -0.79 -5.67
C VAL A 171 -9.40 -1.91 -5.13
N LEU A 172 -10.02 -1.68 -3.97
CA LEU A 172 -11.06 -2.56 -3.43
C LEU A 172 -12.37 -1.78 -3.28
N PRO A 173 -13.51 -2.35 -3.70
CA PRO A 173 -14.82 -1.74 -3.45
C PRO A 173 -15.12 -1.69 -1.95
N LYS A 174 -16.09 -0.85 -1.57
CA LYS A 174 -16.47 -0.59 -0.17
C LYS A 174 -16.76 -1.87 0.61
N GLU A 175 -17.44 -2.84 0.00
CA GLU A 175 -17.82 -4.10 0.64
C GLU A 175 -16.59 -4.97 0.94
N GLN A 176 -15.58 -4.96 0.06
CA GLN A 176 -14.33 -5.68 0.26
C GLN A 176 -13.46 -4.97 1.31
N ARG A 177 -13.48 -3.63 1.37
CA ARG A 177 -12.83 -2.87 2.45
C ARG A 177 -13.49 -3.14 3.80
N PHE A 178 -14.82 -3.24 3.85
CA PHE A 178 -15.52 -3.65 5.06
C PHE A 178 -15.11 -5.06 5.49
N HIS A 179 -15.00 -6.01 4.56
CA HIS A 179 -14.54 -7.36 4.85
C HIS A 179 -13.11 -7.38 5.43
N GLU A 180 -12.17 -6.67 4.79
CA GLU A 180 -10.79 -6.53 5.27
C GLU A 180 -10.76 -5.89 6.67
N PHE A 181 -11.45 -4.77 6.87
CA PHE A 181 -11.58 -4.11 8.16
C PHE A 181 -12.14 -5.05 9.25
N SER A 182 -13.25 -5.74 8.96
CA SER A 182 -13.89 -6.67 9.90
C SER A 182 -12.98 -7.80 10.38
N THR A 183 -12.01 -8.20 9.55
CA THR A 183 -11.03 -9.24 9.88
C THR A 183 -10.05 -8.80 10.97
N TRP A 184 -9.72 -7.51 11.04
CA TRP A 184 -8.77 -6.97 12.02
C TRP A 184 -9.42 -6.46 13.31
N TYR A 185 -10.73 -6.18 13.27
CA TYR A 185 -11.51 -5.62 14.38
C TYR A 185 -12.63 -6.55 14.87
N ARG A 186 -12.38 -7.86 14.85
CA ARG A 186 -13.36 -8.92 15.17
C ARG A 186 -14.02 -8.80 16.54
N LYS A 187 -13.33 -8.19 17.51
CA LYS A 187 -13.82 -8.02 18.89
C LYS A 187 -14.97 -7.02 19.00
N ILE A 188 -15.15 -6.16 18.00
CA ILE A 188 -16.26 -5.20 17.97
C ILE A 188 -17.55 -5.91 17.52
N PRO A 189 -18.67 -5.76 18.26
CA PRO A 189 -19.98 -6.29 17.87
C PRO A 189 -20.39 -5.87 16.46
N GLY A 190 -21.17 -6.71 15.76
CA GLY A 190 -21.51 -6.53 14.34
C GLY A 190 -22.13 -5.16 14.02
N THR A 191 -23.18 -4.75 14.74
CA THR A 191 -23.85 -3.44 14.59
C THR A 191 -22.87 -2.28 14.75
N GLN A 192 -22.07 -2.31 15.81
CA GLN A 192 -21.08 -1.28 16.12
C GLN A 192 -19.96 -1.24 15.08
N LEU A 193 -19.52 -2.40 14.58
CA LEU A 193 -18.47 -2.45 13.56
C LEU A 193 -18.93 -1.76 12.26
N VAL A 194 -20.18 -1.98 11.84
CA VAL A 194 -20.74 -1.29 10.66
C VAL A 194 -20.78 0.21 10.92
N SER A 195 -21.27 0.63 12.10
CA SER A 195 -21.34 2.03 12.54
C SER A 195 -19.97 2.73 12.49
N VAL A 196 -18.93 2.07 13.00
CA VAL A 196 -17.56 2.57 12.95
C VAL A 196 -17.03 2.61 11.52
N PHE A 197 -17.25 1.55 10.73
CA PHE A 197 -16.78 1.51 9.35
C PHE A 197 -17.38 2.63 8.51
N GLU A 198 -18.67 2.90 8.64
CA GLU A 198 -19.34 3.98 7.90
C GLU A 198 -18.83 5.36 8.29
N GLY A 199 -18.55 5.60 9.59
CA GLY A 199 -17.93 6.84 10.01
C GLY A 199 -16.49 6.99 9.51
N LEU A 200 -15.70 5.91 9.54
CA LEU A 200 -14.36 5.90 8.94
C LEU A 200 -14.41 6.16 7.42
N TRP A 201 -15.37 5.54 6.73
CA TRP A 201 -15.55 5.67 5.28
C TRP A 201 -15.98 7.09 4.90
N SER A 202 -16.89 7.70 5.67
CA SER A 202 -17.39 9.06 5.42
C SER A 202 -16.40 10.15 5.80
N THR A 203 -15.42 9.85 6.67
CA THR A 203 -14.40 10.83 7.07
C THR A 203 -13.58 11.30 5.87
N GLU A 204 -13.46 12.62 5.72
CA GLU A 204 -12.77 13.24 4.58
C GLU A 204 -11.26 13.03 4.62
N PHE A 205 -10.67 13.16 5.80
CA PHE A 205 -9.23 13.18 6.01
C PHE A 205 -8.86 12.64 7.40
N PHE A 206 -7.75 11.92 7.48
CA PHE A 206 -7.10 11.55 8.74
C PHE A 206 -5.66 12.01 8.69
N THR A 207 -5.14 12.45 9.82
CA THR A 207 -3.69 12.60 10.01
C THR A 207 -3.03 11.25 10.24
N HIS A 208 -1.73 11.16 9.96
CA HIS A 208 -0.92 9.98 10.22
C HIS A 208 -0.95 9.57 11.72
N PRO A 209 -0.79 10.49 12.70
CA PRO A 209 -0.95 10.15 14.12
C PRO A 209 -2.32 9.58 14.47
N GLU A 210 -3.42 10.10 13.91
CA GLU A 210 -4.76 9.55 14.18
C GLU A 210 -4.90 8.10 13.68
N LEU A 211 -4.38 7.80 12.49
CA LEU A 211 -4.41 6.44 11.95
C LEU A 211 -3.60 5.47 12.80
N ILE A 212 -2.41 5.90 13.26
CA ILE A 212 -1.55 5.12 14.14
C ILE A 212 -2.22 4.91 15.50
N ASP A 213 -2.79 5.97 16.09
CA ASP A 213 -3.46 5.92 17.38
C ASP A 213 -4.65 4.94 17.37
N MET A 214 -5.47 4.99 16.31
CA MET A 214 -6.55 4.03 16.08
C MET A 214 -6.07 2.59 15.82
N ALA A 215 -4.91 2.42 15.16
CA ALA A 215 -4.33 1.11 14.92
C ALA A 215 -3.75 0.48 16.21
N THR A 216 -3.18 1.32 17.08
CA THR A 216 -2.65 0.94 18.40
C THR A 216 -3.76 0.62 19.38
N ASP A 217 -4.73 1.51 19.57
CA ASP A 217 -5.85 1.34 20.48
C ASP A 217 -7.17 1.15 19.73
N THR A 218 -7.63 -0.10 19.66
CA THR A 218 -8.86 -0.46 18.96
C THR A 218 -10.13 0.09 19.60
N LEU A 219 -10.07 0.68 20.80
CA LEU A 219 -11.21 1.37 21.37
C LEU A 219 -11.38 2.76 20.76
N LYS A 220 -10.31 3.39 20.27
CA LYS A 220 -10.36 4.73 19.67
C LYS A 220 -11.08 4.79 18.33
N ILE A 221 -11.18 3.67 17.63
CA ILE A 221 -12.03 3.61 16.43
C ILE A 221 -13.52 3.71 16.79
N MET A 222 -13.92 3.43 18.03
CA MET A 222 -15.31 3.54 18.46
C MET A 222 -15.81 4.98 18.43
N ASP A 223 -14.91 5.96 18.62
CA ASP A 223 -15.22 7.40 18.52
C ASP A 223 -15.62 7.81 17.09
N ARG A 224 -15.40 6.93 16.12
CA ARG A 224 -15.80 7.11 14.72
C ARG A 224 -17.16 6.48 14.40
N ALA A 225 -17.84 5.87 15.37
CA ALA A 225 -19.17 5.32 15.13
C ALA A 225 -20.18 6.43 14.79
N ILE A 226 -20.95 6.24 13.73
CA ILE A 226 -22.10 7.08 13.39
C ILE A 226 -23.40 6.31 13.60
N GLU A 227 -24.50 7.03 13.80
CA GLU A 227 -25.84 6.41 13.79
C GLU A 227 -26.15 5.94 12.37
N ILE A 228 -26.59 4.68 12.25
CA ILE A 228 -26.99 4.08 10.99
C ILE A 228 -28.43 3.61 11.11
N ASP A 229 -29.34 4.26 10.38
CA ASP A 229 -30.72 3.82 10.24
C ASP A 229 -30.84 2.72 9.17
N GLY A 230 -31.43 1.59 9.54
CA GLY A 230 -32.01 0.62 8.59
C GLY A 230 -31.04 -0.20 7.74
N THR A 231 -29.76 -0.33 8.11
CA THR A 231 -28.81 -1.15 7.32
C THR A 231 -28.83 -2.62 7.78
N GLU A 232 -29.19 -3.54 6.88
CA GLU A 232 -29.05 -4.98 7.11
C GLU A 232 -27.57 -5.32 7.33
N ILE A 233 -27.26 -5.90 8.48
CA ILE A 233 -25.90 -6.28 8.84
C ILE A 233 -25.58 -7.57 8.09
N PRO A 234 -24.52 -7.63 7.26
CA PRO A 234 -24.09 -8.88 6.67
C PRO A 234 -23.77 -9.86 7.80
N GLU A 235 -24.48 -10.99 7.87
CA GLU A 235 -24.18 -12.03 8.86
C GLU A 235 -22.71 -12.44 8.73
N ARG A 236 -21.94 -12.24 9.80
CA ARG A 236 -20.57 -12.77 9.86
C ARG A 236 -20.67 -14.29 9.88
N LYS A 237 -20.26 -14.95 8.80
CA LYS A 237 -19.99 -16.39 8.85
C LYS A 237 -18.98 -16.64 9.95
N LYS A 238 -19.35 -17.41 10.98
CA LYS A 238 -18.41 -17.87 12.00
C LYS A 238 -17.26 -18.57 11.28
N VAL A 239 -16.05 -18.03 11.42
CA VAL A 239 -14.86 -18.69 10.92
C VAL A 239 -14.68 -19.93 11.78
N MET A 240 -14.94 -21.12 11.22
CA MET A 240 -14.59 -22.38 11.88
C MET A 240 -13.07 -22.47 11.94
N LEU A 241 -12.51 -22.40 13.15
CA LEU A 241 -11.08 -22.50 13.39
C LEU A 241 -10.74 -23.97 13.61
N LEU A 242 -10.27 -24.64 12.56
CA LEU A 242 -9.86 -26.05 12.64
C LEU A 242 -8.46 -26.15 13.26
N PRO A 243 -8.16 -27.22 14.04
CA PRO A 243 -6.81 -27.50 14.51
C PRO A 243 -5.76 -27.37 13.40
N GLY A 244 -4.72 -26.57 13.66
CA GLY A 244 -3.63 -26.30 12.71
C GLY A 244 -3.84 -25.08 11.81
N PHE A 245 -5.01 -24.41 11.85
CA PHE A 245 -5.17 -23.12 11.18
C PHE A 245 -4.26 -22.06 11.83
N PRO A 246 -3.70 -21.12 11.04
CA PRO A 246 -2.95 -20.01 11.59
C PRO A 246 -3.87 -19.11 12.42
N CYS A 247 -3.42 -18.73 13.62
CA CYS A 247 -4.07 -17.77 14.48
C CYS A 247 -4.42 -16.50 13.70
N PRO A 248 -5.69 -16.08 13.64
CA PRO A 248 -6.05 -14.86 12.92
C PRO A 248 -5.50 -13.59 13.57
N LEU A 249 -4.91 -13.68 14.76
CA LEU A 249 -4.27 -12.56 15.45
C LEU A 249 -2.74 -12.53 15.25
N CYS A 250 -2.08 -13.69 15.23
CA CYS A 250 -0.61 -13.76 15.22
C CYS A 250 0.00 -14.67 14.15
N GLY A 251 -0.80 -15.34 13.33
CA GLY A 251 -0.35 -16.18 12.22
C GLY A 251 0.25 -17.55 12.61
N PHE A 252 0.43 -17.84 13.90
CA PHE A 252 0.97 -19.13 14.35
C PHE A 252 -0.04 -20.26 14.21
N PRO A 253 0.36 -21.47 13.74
CA PRO A 253 -0.52 -22.64 13.71
C PRO A 253 -1.04 -22.98 15.11
N THR A 254 -2.35 -22.87 15.32
CA THR A 254 -2.98 -23.17 16.60
C THR A 254 -3.65 -24.53 16.53
N TYR A 255 -3.14 -25.50 17.27
CA TYR A 255 -3.66 -26.88 17.28
C TYR A 255 -4.85 -27.06 18.22
N HIS A 256 -4.97 -26.22 19.25
CA HIS A 256 -6.10 -26.24 20.19
C HIS A 256 -6.70 -24.84 20.25
N TRP A 257 -7.89 -24.70 19.69
CA TRP A 257 -8.65 -23.47 19.79
C TRP A 257 -9.47 -23.51 21.07
N VAL A 258 -9.28 -22.50 21.94
CA VAL A 258 -10.18 -22.28 23.07
C VAL A 258 -11.41 -21.57 22.51
N GLU A 259 -12.47 -22.34 22.26
CA GLU A 259 -13.79 -21.79 21.99
C GLU A 259 -14.44 -21.43 23.34
N ASN A 260 -14.81 -20.16 23.52
CA ASN A 260 -15.45 -19.57 24.71
C ASN A 260 -14.57 -19.33 25.95
N LEU A 261 -14.31 -18.04 26.24
CA LEU A 261 -13.88 -17.53 27.55
C LEU A 261 -15.06 -17.08 28.44
N ASN A 262 -16.31 -17.27 27.97
CA ASN A 262 -17.52 -16.74 28.61
C ASN A 262 -18.38 -17.82 29.30
N GLU A 263 -17.83 -19.01 29.59
CA GLU A 263 -18.60 -20.08 30.27
C GLU A 263 -18.18 -20.37 31.71
N ASP A 264 -17.28 -19.58 32.32
CA ASP A 264 -16.98 -19.73 33.75
C ASP A 264 -16.79 -18.37 34.46
N VAL A 265 -17.91 -17.71 34.81
CA VAL A 265 -18.17 -17.05 36.11
C VAL A 265 -19.67 -17.08 36.39
#